data_AF-A0A4Q1RMC6-F1
#
_entry.id   AF-A0A4Q1RMC6-F1
#
_cell.length_a   1.000
_cell.length_b   1.000
_cell.length_c   1.000
_cell.angle_alpha   90.00
_cell.angle_beta   90.00
_cell.angle_gamma   90.00
#
_symmetry.space_group_name_H-M   'P 1'
#
loop_
_entity.id
_entity.type
_entity.pdbx_description
1 polymer ?
#
loop_
_entity_poly.entity_id
_entity_poly.type
_entity_poly.pdbx_seq_one_letter_code
_entity_poly.pdbx_strand_id
1 'polypeptide(L)'
;MSQSPNAESTYTEWRHQLRDGLKPLQDSLVPLFHETLFRIYSSTLMPGLLQTEGYAAGVLRSVANFPDLPFDDSAEAARARVERSRILHEPGHEFVLLVEEPVLYHQIPEPESMAAQLEYLVTASALPAVSFGIIPLDTREREQWPQETFHVYDESLVSVELVSAEVKITQPPEIALYLQMFEQLRSMAVYGAEARALIMKALEALR
;
A
#
# COMPACT_ATOMS: atom_id res chain seq x y z
N MET A 1 8.25 -35.25 -22.41
CA MET A 1 8.10 -34.44 -21.19
C MET A 1 7.32 -33.21 -21.59
N SER A 2 6.02 -33.18 -21.30
CA SER A 2 5.14 -32.06 -21.63
C SER A 2 5.52 -30.87 -20.75
N GLN A 3 5.87 -29.75 -21.36
CA GLN A 3 5.93 -28.47 -20.67
C GLN A 3 4.50 -28.10 -20.27
N SER A 4 4.21 -28.15 -18.97
CA SER A 4 3.07 -27.42 -18.41
C SER A 4 3.28 -25.93 -18.69
N PRO A 5 2.26 -25.17 -19.11
CA PRO A 5 2.37 -23.72 -19.19
C PRO A 5 2.42 -23.20 -17.74
N ASN A 6 3.61 -23.09 -17.17
CA ASN A 6 3.77 -22.36 -15.92
C ASN A 6 3.42 -20.90 -16.23
N ALA A 7 2.33 -20.41 -15.62
CA ALA A 7 2.17 -18.97 -15.44
C ALA A 7 3.47 -18.46 -14.80
N GLU A 8 4.09 -17.42 -15.34
CA GLU A 8 5.42 -16.92 -14.95
C GLU A 8 5.30 -15.80 -13.92
N SER A 9 6.18 -15.80 -12.92
CA SER A 9 6.37 -14.63 -12.05
C SER A 9 7.19 -13.62 -12.83
N THR A 10 6.71 -12.38 -12.91
CA THR A 10 7.40 -11.35 -13.69
C THR A 10 8.14 -10.40 -12.76
N TYR A 11 9.46 -10.28 -12.97
CA TYR A 11 10.30 -9.26 -12.34
C TYR A 11 10.41 -8.07 -13.29
N THR A 12 9.92 -6.89 -12.89
CA THR A 12 9.95 -5.68 -13.72
C THR A 12 10.63 -4.54 -13.00
N GLU A 13 11.79 -4.10 -13.52
CA GLU A 13 12.56 -3.00 -12.95
C GLU A 13 11.77 -1.69 -12.96
N TRP A 14 11.83 -0.94 -11.85
CA TRP A 14 11.13 0.35 -11.74
C TRP A 14 11.53 1.32 -12.83
N ARG A 15 12.80 1.35 -13.23
CA ARG A 15 13.28 2.20 -14.34
C ARG A 15 12.58 1.94 -15.67
N HIS A 16 12.06 0.74 -15.92
CA HIS A 16 11.30 0.44 -17.13
C HIS A 16 9.86 0.94 -16.99
N GLN A 17 9.25 0.75 -15.83
CA GLN A 17 7.88 1.19 -15.55
C GLN A 17 7.76 2.72 -15.49
N LEU A 18 8.81 3.40 -15.04
CA LEU A 18 8.85 4.85 -14.86
C LEU A 18 9.32 5.62 -16.11
N ARG A 19 9.61 4.92 -17.22
CA ARG A 19 10.15 5.53 -18.45
C ARG A 19 9.24 6.62 -19.01
N ASP A 20 7.93 6.47 -18.85
CA ASP A 20 6.94 7.42 -19.40
C ASP A 20 6.44 8.43 -18.35
N GLY A 21 6.98 8.39 -17.12
CA GLY A 21 6.60 9.25 -16.00
C GLY A 21 5.85 8.51 -14.87
N LEU A 22 5.61 9.20 -13.76
CA LEU A 22 4.90 8.64 -12.60
C LEU A 22 3.40 8.57 -12.82
N LYS A 23 2.81 9.55 -13.53
CA LYS A 23 1.36 9.59 -13.75
C LYS A 23 0.90 8.44 -14.63
N PRO A 24 1.53 8.11 -15.77
CA PRO A 24 1.13 6.94 -16.56
C PRO A 24 1.21 5.63 -15.77
N LEU A 25 2.18 5.49 -14.85
CA LEU A 25 2.23 4.37 -13.93
C LEU A 25 1.02 4.37 -12.98
N GLN A 26 0.63 5.52 -12.41
CA GLN A 26 -0.57 5.57 -11.56
C GLN A 26 -1.86 5.23 -12.31
N ASP A 27 -1.98 5.65 -13.57
CA ASP A 27 -3.12 5.34 -14.44
C ASP A 27 -3.19 3.84 -14.78
N SER A 28 -2.03 3.20 -15.02
CA SER A 28 -1.97 1.78 -15.38
C SER A 28 -2.38 0.82 -14.25
N LEU A 29 -2.35 1.30 -13.00
CA LEU A 29 -2.77 0.53 -11.81
C LEU A 29 -4.29 0.53 -11.61
N VAL A 30 -5.04 1.46 -12.21
CA VAL A 30 -6.49 1.61 -12.00
C VAL A 30 -7.26 0.30 -12.22
N PRO A 31 -7.03 -0.47 -13.31
CA PRO A 31 -7.78 -1.70 -13.56
C PRO A 31 -7.65 -2.74 -12.46
N LEU A 32 -6.53 -2.76 -11.73
CA LEU A 32 -6.27 -3.75 -10.67
C LEU A 32 -7.16 -3.54 -9.44
N PHE A 33 -7.74 -2.35 -9.25
CA PHE A 33 -8.60 -2.10 -8.10
C PHE A 33 -10.08 -2.41 -8.36
N HIS A 34 -10.44 -2.78 -9.60
CA HIS A 34 -11.79 -3.26 -9.91
C HIS A 34 -12.05 -4.71 -9.45
N GLU A 35 -11.04 -5.37 -8.87
CA GLU A 35 -11.22 -6.66 -8.21
C GLU A 35 -12.11 -6.54 -6.97
N THR A 36 -12.75 -7.64 -6.58
CA THR A 36 -13.74 -7.59 -5.49
C THR A 36 -13.10 -7.48 -4.11
N LEU A 37 -11.88 -7.98 -3.94
CA LEU A 37 -11.15 -8.00 -2.69
C LEU A 37 -9.68 -7.62 -2.90
N PHE A 38 -9.29 -6.51 -2.32
CA PHE A 38 -7.91 -6.04 -2.30
C PHE A 38 -7.33 -6.17 -0.89
N ARG A 39 -6.15 -6.78 -0.78
CA ARG A 39 -5.39 -6.86 0.46
C ARG A 39 -4.05 -6.18 0.29
N ILE A 40 -3.60 -5.47 1.30
CA ILE A 40 -2.24 -4.91 1.35
C ILE A 40 -1.67 -5.06 2.75
N TYR A 41 -0.45 -5.56 2.82
CA TYR A 41 0.41 -5.38 3.98
C TYR A 41 1.50 -4.38 3.61
N SER A 42 1.68 -3.35 4.43
CA SER A 42 2.72 -2.35 4.23
C SER A 42 3.54 -2.12 5.50
N SER A 43 4.84 -2.36 5.39
CA SER A 43 5.82 -2.08 6.44
C SER A 43 6.52 -0.73 6.28
N THR A 44 6.33 -0.06 5.14
CA THR A 44 7.17 1.07 4.72
C THR A 44 6.42 2.38 4.56
N LEU A 45 5.24 2.37 3.92
CA LEU A 45 4.49 3.57 3.55
C LEU A 45 2.99 3.40 3.77
N MET A 46 2.27 4.50 3.95
CA MET A 46 0.81 4.44 4.00
C MET A 46 0.27 3.87 2.67
N PRO A 47 -0.62 2.85 2.67
CA PRO A 47 -1.22 2.33 1.45
C PRO A 47 -1.76 3.41 0.54
N GLY A 48 -1.46 3.32 -0.76
CA GLY A 48 -1.80 4.36 -1.74
C GLY A 48 -3.28 4.76 -1.78
N LEU A 49 -4.19 3.80 -1.50
CA LEU A 49 -5.64 4.04 -1.41
C LEU A 49 -6.05 4.91 -0.21
N LEU A 50 -5.23 4.96 0.83
CA LEU A 50 -5.47 5.76 2.02
C LEU A 50 -4.62 7.03 2.05
N GLN A 51 -3.91 7.37 0.98
CA GLN A 51 -3.08 8.58 0.93
C GLN A 51 -3.92 9.82 0.64
N THR A 52 -3.64 10.92 1.34
CA THR A 52 -4.06 12.27 0.96
C THR A 52 -3.17 12.79 -0.19
N GLU A 53 -3.61 13.83 -0.91
CA GLU A 53 -2.82 14.40 -2.01
C GLU A 53 -1.44 14.89 -1.53
N GLY A 54 -1.37 15.52 -0.36
CA GLY A 54 -0.10 16.00 0.23
C GLY A 54 0.86 14.85 0.56
N TYR A 55 0.38 13.77 1.16
CA TYR A 55 1.21 12.60 1.43
C TYR A 55 1.66 11.91 0.14
N ALA A 56 0.73 11.70 -0.80
CA ALA A 56 1.01 11.10 -2.10
C ALA A 56 2.06 11.90 -2.87
N ALA A 57 1.95 13.24 -2.89
CA ALA A 57 2.93 14.12 -3.50
C ALA A 57 4.30 14.02 -2.85
N GLY A 58 4.38 13.96 -1.51
CA GLY A 58 5.64 13.74 -0.79
C GLY A 58 6.33 12.43 -1.18
N VAL A 59 5.58 11.32 -1.20
CA VAL A 59 6.08 10.01 -1.63
C VAL A 59 6.55 10.05 -3.09
N LEU A 60 5.71 10.56 -3.99
CA LEU A 60 6.00 10.56 -5.43
C LEU A 60 7.16 11.51 -5.79
N ARG A 61 7.33 12.61 -5.06
CA ARG A 61 8.52 13.47 -5.16
C ARG A 61 9.78 12.73 -4.73
N SER A 62 9.71 11.88 -3.70
CA SER A 62 10.85 11.02 -3.33
C SER A 62 11.15 10.00 -4.42
N VAL A 63 10.14 9.44 -5.08
CA VAL A 63 10.33 8.53 -6.22
C VAL A 63 10.88 9.27 -7.44
N ALA A 64 10.49 10.53 -7.67
CA ALA A 64 11.00 11.35 -8.77
C ALA A 64 12.51 11.61 -8.68
N ASN A 65 13.11 11.44 -7.49
CA ASN A 65 14.57 11.50 -7.30
C ASN A 65 15.30 10.23 -7.77
N PHE A 66 14.59 9.18 -8.22
CA PHE A 66 15.23 8.02 -8.82
C PHE A 66 16.03 8.44 -10.06
N PRO A 67 17.24 7.87 -10.26
CA PRO A 67 17.98 8.06 -11.50
C PRO A 67 17.11 7.65 -12.70
N ASP A 68 17.22 8.42 -13.79
CA ASP A 68 16.62 8.14 -15.10
C ASP A 68 15.11 8.47 -15.27
N LEU A 69 14.49 9.20 -14.33
CA LEU A 69 13.14 9.75 -14.57
C LEU A 69 13.20 10.92 -15.58
N PRO A 70 12.38 10.93 -16.65
CA PRO A 70 12.54 11.92 -17.74
C PRO A 70 12.11 13.34 -17.35
N PHE A 71 11.13 13.46 -16.45
CA PHE A 71 10.57 14.72 -15.95
C PHE A 71 9.79 14.46 -14.66
N ASP A 72 9.72 15.45 -13.76
CA ASP A 72 8.94 15.35 -12.53
C ASP A 72 7.47 15.69 -12.78
N ASP A 73 6.61 14.67 -12.81
CA ASP A 73 5.14 14.76 -12.83
C ASP A 73 4.51 14.26 -11.51
N SER A 74 5.25 14.35 -10.40
CA SER A 74 4.82 13.84 -9.10
C SER A 74 3.50 14.45 -8.61
N ALA A 75 3.23 15.72 -8.91
CA ALA A 75 1.98 16.39 -8.54
C ALA A 75 0.78 15.83 -9.32
N GLU A 76 0.90 15.65 -10.63
CA GLU A 76 -0.14 15.04 -11.44
C GLU A 76 -0.36 13.57 -11.08
N ALA A 77 0.72 12.84 -10.80
CA ALA A 77 0.67 11.46 -10.34
C ALA A 77 0.00 11.34 -8.96
N ALA A 78 0.24 12.28 -8.04
CA ALA A 78 -0.41 12.31 -6.73
C ALA A 78 -1.92 12.49 -6.87
N ARG A 79 -2.36 13.41 -7.74
CA ARG A 79 -3.78 13.58 -8.06
C ARG A 79 -4.38 12.31 -8.66
N ALA A 80 -3.72 11.69 -9.64
CA ALA A 80 -4.19 10.43 -10.23
C ALA A 80 -4.35 9.32 -9.18
N ARG A 81 -3.40 9.21 -8.23
CA ARG A 81 -3.47 8.26 -7.11
C ARG A 81 -4.67 8.51 -6.18
N VAL A 82 -4.91 9.76 -5.81
CA VAL A 82 -6.05 10.13 -4.95
C VAL A 82 -7.38 9.93 -5.69
N GLU A 83 -7.44 10.26 -6.98
CA GLU A 83 -8.64 10.03 -7.80
C GLU A 83 -8.98 8.54 -7.88
N ARG A 84 -7.98 7.67 -8.05
CA ARG A 84 -8.17 6.20 -8.00
C ARG A 84 -8.72 5.73 -6.65
N SER A 85 -8.40 6.42 -5.55
CA SER A 85 -8.84 6.05 -4.20
C SER A 85 -10.34 6.28 -3.97
N ARG A 86 -11.04 6.94 -4.90
CA ARG A 86 -12.51 7.06 -4.85
C ARG A 86 -13.22 5.70 -4.86
N ILE A 87 -12.59 4.66 -5.39
CA ILE A 87 -13.11 3.29 -5.40
C ILE A 87 -13.43 2.75 -4.00
N LEU A 88 -12.82 3.31 -2.93
CA LEU A 88 -13.16 2.99 -1.54
C LEU A 88 -14.63 3.29 -1.18
N HIS A 89 -15.31 4.14 -1.96
CA HIS A 89 -16.70 4.53 -1.75
C HIS A 89 -17.66 3.80 -2.71
N GLU A 90 -17.13 3.00 -3.64
CA GLU A 90 -17.92 2.24 -4.59
C GLU A 90 -18.39 0.91 -3.97
N PRO A 91 -19.64 0.48 -4.24
CA PRO A 91 -20.14 -0.79 -3.72
C PRO A 91 -19.49 -1.96 -4.44
N GLY A 92 -19.37 -3.11 -3.75
CA GLY A 92 -18.88 -4.36 -4.35
C GLY A 92 -17.38 -4.60 -4.23
N HIS A 93 -16.67 -3.74 -3.50
CA HIS A 93 -15.25 -3.88 -3.19
C HIS A 93 -15.03 -4.01 -1.67
N GLU A 94 -14.04 -4.80 -1.29
CA GLU A 94 -13.52 -4.92 0.07
C GLU A 94 -12.02 -4.65 0.08
N PHE A 95 -11.56 -3.85 1.03
CA PHE A 95 -10.17 -3.45 1.16
C PHE A 95 -9.66 -3.81 2.56
N VAL A 96 -8.73 -4.76 2.65
CA VAL A 96 -8.09 -5.16 3.91
C VAL A 96 -6.67 -4.63 3.93
N LEU A 97 -6.43 -3.57 4.68
CA LEU A 97 -5.15 -2.87 4.70
C LEU A 97 -4.50 -3.00 6.07
N LEU A 98 -3.31 -3.60 6.09
CA LEU A 98 -2.48 -3.78 7.28
C LEU A 98 -1.24 -2.90 7.17
N VAL A 99 -0.94 -2.17 8.24
CA VAL A 99 0.29 -1.39 8.33
C VAL A 99 1.04 -1.68 9.62
N GLU A 100 2.36 -1.62 9.56
CA GLU A 100 3.18 -1.57 10.78
C GLU A 100 3.05 -0.18 11.43
N GLU A 101 2.92 -0.09 12.76
CA GLU A 101 2.83 1.19 13.49
C GLU A 101 3.93 2.21 13.10
N PRO A 102 5.21 1.84 12.86
CA PRO A 102 6.24 2.74 12.32
C PRO A 102 5.82 3.60 11.12
N VAL A 103 4.95 3.08 10.24
CA VAL A 103 4.46 3.78 9.06
C VAL A 103 3.76 5.10 9.42
N LEU A 104 3.13 5.17 10.60
CA LEU A 104 2.48 6.38 11.12
C LEU A 104 3.46 7.50 11.49
N TYR A 105 4.76 7.20 11.58
CA TYR A 105 5.80 8.12 12.03
C TYR A 105 6.83 8.44 10.94
N HIS A 106 6.77 7.77 9.78
CA HIS A 106 7.64 8.08 8.64
C HIS A 106 7.26 9.44 8.03
N GLN A 107 8.01 10.49 8.39
CA GLN A 107 7.81 11.87 7.92
C GLN A 107 8.28 12.06 6.47
N ILE A 108 7.57 11.42 5.54
CA ILE A 108 7.84 11.52 4.10
C ILE A 108 7.36 12.86 3.52
N PRO A 109 6.13 13.32 3.78
CA PRO A 109 5.73 14.69 3.41
C PRO A 109 6.12 15.70 4.49
N GLU A 110 5.88 16.99 4.24
CA GLU A 110 6.00 18.02 5.27
C GLU A 110 5.04 17.77 6.46
N PRO A 111 5.36 18.28 7.68
CA PRO A 111 4.59 17.98 8.89
C PRO A 111 3.09 18.28 8.80
N GLU A 112 2.70 19.34 8.10
CA GLU A 112 1.30 19.71 7.89
C GLU A 112 0.55 18.66 7.07
N SER A 113 1.17 18.18 5.97
CA SER A 113 0.64 17.09 5.15
C SER A 113 0.63 15.75 5.88
N MET A 114 1.61 15.50 6.77
CA MET A 114 1.62 14.33 7.63
C MET A 114 0.46 14.35 8.65
N ALA A 115 0.21 15.50 9.27
CA ALA A 115 -0.92 15.66 10.18
C ALA A 115 -2.26 15.44 9.45
N ALA A 116 -2.43 16.08 8.27
CA ALA A 116 -3.61 15.88 7.43
C ALA A 116 -3.80 14.42 7.01
N GLN A 117 -2.70 13.71 6.71
CA GLN A 117 -2.73 12.28 6.42
C GLN A 117 -3.28 11.46 7.59
N LEU A 118 -2.74 11.66 8.79
CA LEU A 118 -3.17 10.90 9.97
C LEU A 118 -4.62 11.24 10.38
N GLU A 119 -5.03 12.50 10.25
CA GLU A 119 -6.43 12.92 10.44
C GLU A 119 -7.37 12.24 9.43
N TYR A 120 -6.96 12.15 8.17
CA TYR A 120 -7.73 11.44 7.14
C TYR A 120 -7.88 9.95 7.43
N LEU A 121 -6.85 9.28 8.00
CA LEU A 121 -6.98 7.86 8.35
C LEU A 121 -8.10 7.59 9.35
N VAL A 122 -8.36 8.52 10.26
CA VAL A 122 -9.45 8.40 11.23
C VAL A 122 -10.81 8.33 10.53
N THR A 123 -10.99 9.02 9.41
CA THR A 123 -12.25 8.99 8.65
C THR A 123 -12.28 7.86 7.63
N ALA A 124 -11.19 7.64 6.89
CA ALA A 124 -11.11 6.61 5.86
C ALA A 124 -11.19 5.19 6.43
N SER A 125 -10.64 4.95 7.63
CA SER A 125 -10.74 3.64 8.31
C SER A 125 -12.15 3.29 8.80
N ALA A 126 -13.08 4.26 8.79
CA ALA A 126 -14.48 4.05 9.16
C ALA A 126 -15.38 3.76 7.94
N LEU A 127 -14.83 3.74 6.72
CA LEU A 127 -15.59 3.41 5.52
C LEU A 127 -16.03 1.94 5.56
N PRO A 128 -17.27 1.60 5.14
CA PRO A 128 -17.78 0.22 5.23
C PRO A 128 -16.96 -0.83 4.44
N ALA A 129 -16.33 -0.41 3.34
CA ALA A 129 -15.50 -1.26 2.51
C ALA A 129 -14.06 -1.43 3.05
N VAL A 130 -13.68 -0.73 4.12
CA VAL A 130 -12.30 -0.63 4.59
C VAL A 130 -12.14 -1.34 5.93
N SER A 131 -11.29 -2.36 5.95
CA SER A 131 -10.74 -2.96 7.16
C SER A 131 -9.29 -2.51 7.32
N PHE A 132 -9.07 -1.48 8.14
CA PHE A 132 -7.74 -0.94 8.43
C PHE A 132 -7.20 -1.44 9.77
N GLY A 133 -6.12 -2.22 9.71
CA GLY A 133 -5.42 -2.76 10.87
C GLY A 133 -4.02 -2.17 11.03
N ILE A 134 -3.61 -1.95 12.26
CA ILE A 134 -2.25 -1.52 12.60
C ILE A 134 -1.60 -2.60 13.46
N ILE A 135 -0.40 -3.05 13.11
CA ILE A 135 0.40 -3.93 13.95
C ILE A 135 1.20 -3.06 14.94
N PRO A 136 0.91 -3.10 16.25
CA PRO A 136 1.57 -2.23 17.24
C PRO A 136 3.07 -2.50 17.40
N LEU A 137 3.82 -1.45 17.72
CA LEU A 137 5.23 -1.51 18.08
C LEU A 137 5.50 -2.40 19.30
N ASP A 138 4.56 -2.44 20.23
CA ASP A 138 4.67 -3.13 21.51
C ASP A 138 4.03 -4.52 21.53
N THR A 139 3.74 -5.08 20.35
CA THR A 139 3.31 -6.48 20.20
C THR A 139 4.34 -7.41 20.83
N ARG A 140 4.02 -7.99 21.99
CA ARG A 140 4.99 -8.75 22.82
C ARG A 140 5.34 -10.13 22.26
N GLU A 141 4.39 -10.77 21.59
CA GLU A 141 4.51 -12.14 21.06
C GLU A 141 4.34 -12.11 19.54
N ARG A 142 5.21 -11.35 18.85
CA ARG A 142 5.18 -11.34 17.37
C ARG A 142 5.53 -12.72 16.84
N GLU A 143 4.61 -13.29 16.06
CA GLU A 143 4.84 -14.55 15.33
C GLU A 143 5.61 -14.31 14.02
N GLN A 144 5.51 -13.09 13.46
CA GLN A 144 6.20 -12.69 12.22
C GLN A 144 6.95 -11.37 12.37
N TRP A 145 8.14 -11.32 11.75
CA TRP A 145 8.88 -10.07 11.55
C TRP A 145 8.25 -9.26 10.40
N PRO A 146 8.53 -7.94 10.31
CA PRO A 146 8.05 -7.16 9.19
C PRO A 146 8.57 -7.68 7.85
N GLN A 147 7.66 -7.96 6.90
CA GLN A 147 7.99 -8.39 5.53
C GLN A 147 8.10 -7.19 4.57
N GLU A 148 8.41 -7.46 3.31
CA GLU A 148 8.24 -6.52 2.20
C GLU A 148 6.78 -6.05 2.08
N THR A 149 6.56 -4.86 1.53
CA THR A 149 5.21 -4.42 1.16
C THR A 149 4.71 -5.29 0.01
N PHE A 150 3.53 -5.89 0.18
CA PHE A 150 2.89 -6.68 -0.87
C PHE A 150 1.38 -6.47 -0.92
N HIS A 151 0.85 -6.60 -2.13
CA HIS A 151 -0.56 -6.46 -2.46
C HIS A 151 -1.10 -7.80 -2.94
N VAL A 152 -2.33 -8.13 -2.58
CA VAL A 152 -3.05 -9.28 -3.11
C VAL A 152 -4.34 -8.78 -3.76
N TYR A 153 -4.52 -9.14 -5.02
CA TYR A 153 -5.69 -8.84 -5.82
C TYR A 153 -6.51 -10.12 -5.97
N ASP A 154 -7.64 -10.19 -5.28
CA ASP A 154 -8.43 -11.40 -5.03
C ASP A 154 -7.56 -12.59 -4.58
N GLU A 155 -7.46 -13.63 -5.41
CA GLU A 155 -6.57 -14.79 -5.25
C GLU A 155 -5.82 -15.08 -6.57
N SER A 156 -5.68 -14.05 -7.42
CA SER A 156 -5.17 -14.21 -8.80
C SER A 156 -3.80 -13.57 -9.01
N LEU A 157 -3.46 -12.54 -8.22
CA LEU A 157 -2.23 -11.79 -8.37
C LEU A 157 -1.71 -11.31 -7.01
N VAL A 158 -0.43 -11.54 -6.76
CA VAL A 158 0.33 -10.84 -5.73
C VAL A 158 1.33 -9.91 -6.41
N SER A 159 1.42 -8.66 -5.94
CA SER A 159 2.49 -7.73 -6.32
C SER A 159 3.35 -7.42 -5.09
N VAL A 160 4.67 -7.53 -5.23
CA VAL A 160 5.64 -7.26 -4.18
C VAL A 160 6.52 -6.08 -4.59
N GLU A 161 6.63 -5.10 -3.71
CA GLU A 161 7.44 -3.90 -3.94
C GLU A 161 8.87 -4.11 -3.41
N LEU A 162 9.84 -4.18 -4.32
CA LEU A 162 11.27 -4.20 -3.99
C LEU A 162 11.91 -2.83 -4.26
N VAL A 163 13.13 -2.64 -3.78
CA VAL A 163 13.89 -1.40 -4.04
C VAL A 163 14.16 -1.19 -5.54
N SER A 164 14.46 -2.25 -6.28
CA SER A 164 14.86 -2.17 -7.70
C SER A 164 13.73 -2.47 -8.68
N ALA A 165 12.67 -3.15 -8.24
CA ALA A 165 11.65 -3.72 -9.12
C ALA A 165 10.33 -4.02 -8.41
N GLU A 166 9.32 -4.29 -9.23
CA GLU A 166 8.10 -4.96 -8.83
C GLU A 166 8.18 -6.43 -9.20
N VAL A 167 7.69 -7.32 -8.33
CA VAL A 167 7.50 -8.74 -8.66
C VAL A 167 6.01 -9.06 -8.69
N LYS A 168 5.51 -9.50 -9.84
CA LYS A 168 4.13 -9.99 -10.01
C LYS A 168 4.11 -11.51 -9.99
N ILE A 169 3.33 -12.07 -9.08
CA ILE A 169 3.23 -13.51 -8.81
C ILE A 169 1.80 -13.94 -9.15
N THR A 170 1.68 -14.95 -10.01
CA THR A 170 0.39 -15.50 -10.47
C THR A 170 0.27 -17.01 -10.21
N GLN A 171 1.26 -17.60 -9.55
CA GLN A 171 1.34 -19.04 -9.28
C GLN A 171 0.49 -19.34 -8.04
N PRO A 172 -0.54 -20.21 -8.14
CA PRO A 172 -1.43 -20.48 -7.02
C PRO A 172 -0.72 -20.94 -5.73
N PRO A 173 0.32 -21.82 -5.77
CA PRO A 173 1.03 -22.19 -4.55
C PRO A 173 1.76 -21.02 -3.87
N GLU A 174 2.30 -20.07 -4.64
CA GLU A 174 2.97 -18.90 -4.08
C GLU A 174 1.95 -17.87 -3.55
N ILE A 175 0.86 -17.63 -4.28
CA ILE A 175 -0.25 -16.79 -3.80
C ILE A 175 -0.78 -17.33 -2.47
N ALA A 176 -0.94 -18.65 -2.34
CA ALA A 176 -1.38 -19.27 -1.09
C ALA A 176 -0.42 -19.00 0.08
N LEU A 177 0.89 -18.95 -0.16
CA LEU A 177 1.89 -18.59 0.86
C LEU A 177 1.73 -17.13 1.31
N TYR A 178 1.54 -16.20 0.37
CA TYR A 178 1.29 -14.79 0.70
C TYR A 178 -0.02 -14.58 1.46
N LEU A 179 -1.08 -15.30 1.09
CA LEU A 179 -2.35 -15.26 1.83
C LEU A 179 -2.20 -15.80 3.26
N GLN A 180 -1.45 -16.90 3.44
CA GLN A 180 -1.14 -17.44 4.77
C GLN A 180 -0.34 -16.46 5.61
N MET A 181 0.70 -15.84 5.03
CA MET A 181 1.49 -14.80 5.69
C MET A 181 0.63 -13.59 6.05
N PHE A 182 -0.24 -13.15 5.13
CA PHE A 182 -1.16 -12.04 5.37
C PHE A 182 -2.06 -12.30 6.59
N GLU A 183 -2.64 -13.49 6.72
CA GLU A 183 -3.49 -13.82 7.88
C GLU A 183 -2.69 -13.87 9.20
N GLN A 184 -1.43 -14.32 9.18
CA GLN A 184 -0.57 -14.27 10.37
C GLN A 184 -0.21 -12.83 10.77
N LEU A 185 0.03 -11.95 9.79
CA LEU A 185 0.22 -10.52 10.04
C LEU A 185 -1.08 -9.89 10.57
N ARG A 186 -2.22 -10.30 10.01
CA ARG A 186 -3.56 -9.85 10.40
C ARG A 186 -3.89 -10.18 11.84
N SER A 187 -3.51 -11.37 12.32
CA SER A 187 -3.75 -11.78 13.70
C SER A 187 -2.96 -10.98 14.74
N MET A 188 -1.92 -10.25 14.32
CA MET A 188 -1.15 -9.34 15.17
C MET A 188 -1.65 -7.90 15.14
N ALA A 189 -2.60 -7.57 14.25
CA ALA A 189 -3.09 -6.21 14.08
C ALA A 189 -4.22 -5.86 15.06
N VAL A 190 -4.23 -4.60 15.50
CA VAL A 190 -5.34 -3.99 16.23
C VAL A 190 -6.21 -3.17 15.27
N TYR A 191 -7.48 -3.00 15.63
CA TYR A 191 -8.51 -2.37 14.78
C TYR A 191 -9.36 -1.38 15.58
N GLY A 192 -10.17 -0.58 14.88
CA GLY A 192 -11.18 0.28 15.48
C GLY A 192 -10.59 1.27 16.49
N ALA A 193 -11.07 1.22 17.75
CA ALA A 193 -10.67 2.18 18.78
C ALA A 193 -9.17 2.10 19.14
N GLU A 194 -8.58 0.91 19.14
CA GLU A 194 -7.15 0.72 19.46
C GLU A 194 -6.27 1.25 18.33
N ALA A 195 -6.60 0.92 17.07
CA ALA A 195 -5.95 1.51 15.90
C ALA A 195 -6.06 3.05 15.91
N ARG A 196 -7.24 3.59 16.24
CA ARG A 196 -7.45 5.04 16.36
C ARG A 196 -6.58 5.67 17.44
N ALA A 197 -6.40 4.99 18.58
CA ALA A 197 -5.53 5.48 19.65
C ALA A 197 -4.06 5.59 19.18
N LEU A 198 -3.57 4.62 18.39
CA LEU A 198 -2.23 4.68 17.79
C LEU A 198 -2.08 5.84 16.79
N ILE A 199 -3.10 6.08 15.96
CA ILE A 199 -3.12 7.23 15.03
C ILE A 199 -3.08 8.56 15.80
N MET A 200 -3.88 8.69 16.87
CA MET A 200 -3.91 9.90 17.70
C MET A 200 -2.57 10.13 18.41
N LYS A 201 -1.93 9.07 18.92
CA LYS A 201 -0.59 9.13 19.49
C LYS A 201 0.45 9.62 18.47
N ALA A 202 0.37 9.14 17.22
CA ALA A 202 1.24 9.63 16.15
C ALA A 202 0.98 11.11 15.81
N LEU A 203 -0.28 11.55 15.80
CA LEU A 203 -0.65 12.97 15.63
C LEU A 203 -0.08 13.86 16.74
N GLU A 204 -0.14 13.40 18.00
CA GLU A 204 0.42 14.14 19.14
C GLU A 204 1.94 14.28 19.03
N ALA A 205 2.64 13.28 18.49
CA ALA A 205 4.09 13.32 18.29
C ALA A 205 4.57 14.30 17.20
N LEU A 206 3.65 14.83 16.36
CA LEU A 206 3.96 15.87 15.36
C LEU A 206 3.95 17.29 15.92
N ARG A 207 3.41 17.48 17.13
CA ARG A 207 3.27 18.78 17.81
C ARG A 207 4.45 19.06 18.73
#